data_AF-A0AAN8W2Y9-F1
#
_entry.id   AF-A0AAN8W2Y9-F1
#
_cell.length_a   1.000
_cell.length_b   1.000
_cell.length_c   1.000
_cell.angle_alpha   90.00
_cell.angle_beta   90.00
_cell.angle_gamma   90.00
#
_symmetry.space_group_name_H-M   'P 1'
#
loop_
_entity.id
_entity.type
_entity.pdbx_description
1 polymer ?
#
loop_
_entity_poly.entity_id
_entity_poly.type
_entity_poly.pdbx_seq_one_letter_code
_entity_poly.pdbx_strand_id
1 'polypeptide(L)'
;VLELLEVVQFKCPDTTMKSSQGTSNFKYDLLAQDVLGNPATPGKGGIYYYSERGDRLIDLTSFRDNLWQKCNALSPQLRSTNTEAELNEIKDTIQQLLRWGWKYNKNLEEQAAQLHMLTGWSQLVEVSASRRISCLENRSEVLIQVLDASLSASASPDCSLKMALILSQVALTCMAKLRDERFLCPGAVNSDTVTFLDIMTVKRLPNGACHSILFNLIMAILRTESSEALRRRQYALLLSYFQYCEHMLDPDVPTTVLQFLLHDDQDGEDLDLQKVDKEQAEMARANFSILKKEAQAILDLVIKDATQGSEAGKTLSLYVLDTLICIDHERFFLGQLQSRGFLRSCFVNITNNSYQGHGRALDSLQRTCTLEATLALLLRISHKYGKTGAQVLFSMGALEHVASCRLDNVQGSLRQVESRFRRDGGLDKPRTVVAPVLRLVFSLTSLIDTSDFFE
;
A
#
# COMPACT_ATOMS: atom_id res chain seq x y z
N VAL A 1 24.57 4.08 2.95
CA VAL A 1 23.25 3.55 2.50
C VAL A 1 22.29 4.68 2.19
N LEU A 2 22.11 5.65 3.09
CA LEU A 2 21.22 6.82 2.89
C LEU A 2 21.76 7.82 1.85
N GLU A 3 23.08 7.99 1.76
CA GLU A 3 23.72 8.80 0.72
C GLU A 3 23.31 8.36 -0.71
N LEU A 4 22.98 7.08 -0.91
CA LEU A 4 22.48 6.61 -2.22
C LEU A 4 21.08 7.15 -2.53
N LEU A 5 20.24 7.36 -1.53
CA LEU A 5 18.93 8.00 -1.68
C LEU A 5 19.06 9.52 -1.86
N GLU A 6 20.07 10.15 -1.26
CA GLU A 6 20.39 11.56 -1.49
C GLU A 6 20.95 11.82 -2.89
N VAL A 7 21.73 10.87 -3.44
CA VAL A 7 22.16 10.91 -4.85
C VAL A 7 20.98 10.71 -5.81
N VAL A 8 19.91 10.03 -5.37
CA VAL A 8 18.61 10.01 -6.07
C VAL A 8 17.78 11.22 -5.66
N GLN A 9 18.36 12.42 -5.68
CA GLN A 9 17.56 13.61 -5.92
C GLN A 9 16.90 13.39 -7.28
N PHE A 10 15.70 12.83 -7.24
CA PHE A 10 14.82 12.56 -8.36
C PHE A 10 14.61 13.89 -9.06
N LYS A 11 15.51 14.30 -9.95
CA LYS A 11 15.25 15.44 -10.82
C LYS A 11 14.13 14.96 -11.71
N CYS A 12 12.97 15.61 -11.62
CA CYS A 12 11.84 15.34 -12.48
C CYS A 12 12.34 15.21 -13.91
N PRO A 13 12.28 14.01 -14.49
CA PRO A 13 12.53 13.90 -15.90
C PRO A 13 11.42 14.66 -16.63
N ASP A 14 11.74 15.50 -17.61
CA ASP A 14 10.73 16.25 -18.40
C ASP A 14 9.80 15.26 -19.14
N THR A 15 8.76 14.75 -18.46
CA THR A 15 7.78 13.80 -19.01
C THR A 15 6.85 14.45 -20.03
N THR A 16 6.90 15.78 -20.12
CA THR A 16 6.11 16.60 -21.03
C THR A 16 6.83 16.99 -22.32
N MET A 17 8.06 16.50 -22.56
CA MET A 17 8.82 16.80 -23.78
C MET A 17 8.18 16.17 -25.03
N LYS A 18 7.09 16.78 -25.50
CA LYS A 18 6.54 16.55 -26.84
C LYS A 18 7.50 17.17 -27.85
N SER A 19 7.67 16.54 -29.02
CA SER A 19 8.45 17.11 -30.14
C SER A 19 8.00 18.53 -30.50
N SER A 20 6.70 18.81 -30.28
CA SER A 20 6.04 20.09 -30.49
C SER A 20 6.55 21.23 -29.60
N GLN A 21 7.27 20.94 -28.50
CA GLN A 21 7.92 21.96 -27.67
C GLN A 21 9.32 22.33 -28.19
N GLY A 22 9.90 21.50 -29.07
CA GLY A 22 11.24 21.69 -29.61
C GLY A 22 11.29 22.46 -30.93
N THR A 23 10.15 22.69 -31.59
CA THR A 23 10.09 23.35 -32.90
C THR A 23 8.96 24.37 -32.96
N SER A 24 9.25 25.59 -33.44
CA SER A 24 8.23 26.66 -33.64
C SER A 24 7.44 26.50 -34.94
N ASN A 25 7.83 25.55 -35.80
CA ASN A 25 7.30 25.40 -37.15
C ASN A 25 6.47 24.11 -37.28
N PHE A 26 5.14 24.28 -37.31
CA PHE A 26 4.14 23.20 -37.33
C PHE A 26 4.31 22.19 -38.48
N LYS A 27 4.89 22.61 -39.61
CA LYS A 27 5.15 21.74 -40.77
C LYS A 27 6.19 20.65 -40.48
N TYR A 28 7.23 20.99 -39.73
CA TYR A 28 8.34 20.07 -39.43
C TYR A 28 8.08 19.21 -38.19
N ASP A 29 7.21 19.66 -37.29
CA ASP A 29 6.77 18.86 -36.14
C ASP A 29 5.93 17.64 -36.59
N LEU A 30 5.01 17.82 -37.54
CA LEU A 30 4.25 16.72 -38.14
C LEU A 30 5.16 15.68 -38.83
N LEU A 31 6.22 16.15 -39.48
CA LEU A 31 7.24 15.28 -40.09
C LEU A 31 8.01 14.48 -39.04
N ALA A 32 8.41 15.12 -37.95
CA ALA A 32 9.08 14.45 -36.85
C ALA A 32 8.17 13.38 -36.22
N GLN A 33 6.89 13.69 -36.01
CA GLN A 33 5.90 12.74 -35.49
C GLN A 33 5.70 11.53 -36.42
N ASP A 34 5.67 11.74 -37.74
CA ASP A 34 5.55 10.65 -38.71
C ASP A 34 6.80 9.74 -38.75
N VAL A 35 8.00 10.29 -38.54
CA VAL A 35 9.22 9.47 -38.38
C VAL A 35 9.23 8.72 -37.05
N LEU A 36 8.86 9.38 -35.96
CA LEU A 36 8.78 8.79 -34.61
C LEU A 36 7.65 7.75 -34.49
N GLY A 37 6.63 7.83 -35.34
CA GLY A 37 5.50 6.89 -35.38
C GLY A 37 5.87 5.48 -35.87
N ASN A 38 7.00 5.30 -36.58
CA ASN A 38 7.42 3.99 -37.06
C ASN A 38 8.11 3.17 -35.94
N PRO A 39 7.52 2.03 -35.51
CA PRO A 39 8.06 1.28 -34.39
C PRO A 39 9.26 0.37 -34.71
N ALA A 40 9.67 0.30 -35.98
CA ALA A 40 10.73 -0.60 -36.41
C ALA A 40 12.14 -0.21 -35.90
N THR A 41 13.05 -1.18 -35.89
CA THR A 41 14.47 -0.94 -35.64
C THR A 41 15.19 -0.49 -36.93
N PRO A 42 16.38 0.13 -36.87
CA PRO A 42 17.15 0.55 -38.04
C PRO A 42 17.30 -0.54 -39.11
N GLY A 43 17.56 -1.78 -38.70
CA GLY A 43 17.65 -2.93 -39.61
C GLY A 43 16.33 -3.34 -40.30
N LYS A 44 15.20 -2.80 -39.85
CA LYS A 44 13.85 -3.00 -40.43
C LYS A 44 13.24 -1.68 -40.93
N GLY A 45 14.06 -0.65 -41.14
CA GLY A 45 13.63 0.65 -41.68
C GLY A 45 12.98 1.60 -40.68
N GLY A 46 13.18 1.40 -39.36
CA GLY A 46 12.78 2.38 -38.34
C GLY A 46 13.98 3.06 -37.67
N ILE A 47 13.75 3.74 -36.55
CA ILE A 47 14.77 4.61 -35.92
C ILE A 47 15.07 4.23 -34.48
N TYR A 48 14.57 3.09 -34.00
CA TYR A 48 14.70 2.72 -32.58
C TYR A 48 15.67 1.58 -32.34
N TYR A 49 16.49 1.70 -31.30
CA TYR A 49 17.31 0.60 -30.79
C TYR A 49 17.01 0.37 -29.30
N TYR A 50 17.50 -0.74 -28.75
CA TYR A 50 17.34 -1.08 -27.35
C TYR A 50 18.65 -0.92 -26.60
N SER A 51 18.62 -0.28 -25.42
CA SER A 51 19.75 -0.20 -24.50
C SER A 51 20.04 -1.58 -23.87
N GLU A 52 21.19 -1.74 -23.20
CA GLU A 52 21.50 -2.95 -22.41
C GLU A 52 20.47 -3.21 -21.30
N ARG A 53 19.78 -2.17 -20.84
CA ARG A 53 18.73 -2.23 -19.82
C ARG A 53 17.33 -2.46 -20.43
N GLY A 54 17.24 -2.58 -21.76
CA GLY A 54 15.99 -2.85 -22.48
C GLY A 54 15.16 -1.61 -22.81
N ASP A 55 15.71 -0.40 -22.64
CA ASP A 55 15.02 0.85 -22.96
C ASP A 55 15.03 1.10 -24.45
N ARG A 56 13.90 1.59 -24.99
CA ARG A 56 13.77 1.91 -26.41
C ARG A 56 14.24 3.33 -26.67
N LEU A 57 15.37 3.49 -27.35
CA LEU A 57 16.04 4.76 -27.61
C LEU A 57 16.01 5.11 -29.11
N ILE A 58 16.10 6.40 -29.41
CA ILE A 58 16.14 6.92 -30.78
C ILE A 58 17.57 6.84 -31.30
N ASP A 59 17.82 6.12 -32.38
CA ASP A 59 19.07 6.24 -33.13
C ASP A 59 19.09 7.61 -33.83
N LEU A 60 19.88 8.53 -33.28
CA LEU A 60 19.98 9.91 -33.78
C LEU A 60 20.51 9.98 -35.21
N THR A 61 21.30 9.00 -35.66
CA THR A 61 21.82 8.96 -37.03
C THR A 61 20.71 8.58 -38.00
N SER A 62 20.03 7.46 -37.75
CA SER A 62 18.86 7.03 -38.51
C SER A 62 17.72 8.07 -38.47
N PHE A 63 17.53 8.76 -37.34
CA PHE A 63 16.54 9.82 -37.20
C PHE A 63 16.88 11.05 -38.05
N ARG A 64 18.12 11.53 -38.00
CA ARG A 64 18.60 12.63 -38.85
C ARG A 64 18.40 12.31 -40.33
N ASP A 65 18.79 11.12 -40.75
CA ASP A 65 18.80 10.74 -42.16
C ASP A 65 17.36 10.60 -42.69
N ASN A 66 16.43 10.04 -41.90
CA ASN A 66 15.01 10.02 -42.22
C ASN A 66 14.37 11.42 -42.28
N LEU A 67 14.70 12.31 -41.34
CA LEU A 67 14.22 13.70 -41.36
C LEU A 67 14.71 14.41 -42.63
N TRP A 68 15.98 14.24 -42.98
CA TRP A 68 16.54 14.82 -44.20
C TRP A 68 15.86 14.28 -45.47
N GLN A 69 15.64 12.97 -45.55
CA GLN A 69 14.94 12.37 -46.68
C GLN A 69 13.51 12.93 -46.84
N LYS A 70 12.74 13.04 -45.75
CA LYS A 70 11.38 13.59 -45.81
C LYS A 70 11.36 15.09 -46.13
N CYS A 71 12.28 15.88 -45.57
CA CYS A 71 12.39 17.30 -45.90
C CYS A 71 12.74 17.51 -47.38
N ASN A 72 13.65 16.68 -47.93
CA ASN A 72 14.01 16.72 -49.35
C ASN A 72 12.87 16.27 -50.27
N ALA A 73 12.04 15.32 -49.84
CA ALA A 73 10.89 14.84 -50.61
C ALA A 73 9.74 15.85 -50.69
N LEU A 74 9.55 16.68 -49.65
CA LEU A 74 8.52 17.73 -49.59
C LEU A 74 8.93 19.04 -50.26
N SER A 75 10.22 19.23 -50.54
CA SER A 75 10.76 20.43 -51.18
C SER A 75 11.43 20.13 -52.54
N PRO A 76 10.74 19.50 -53.51
CA PRO A 76 11.31 19.27 -54.84
C PRO A 76 11.61 20.58 -55.61
N GLN A 77 10.99 21.70 -55.24
CA GLN A 77 11.23 23.04 -55.81
C GLN A 77 12.54 23.69 -55.33
N LEU A 78 13.17 23.19 -54.26
CA LEU A 78 14.44 23.69 -53.74
C LEU A 78 15.62 23.41 -54.68
N ARG A 79 15.46 22.47 -55.62
CA ARG A 79 16.46 22.21 -56.66
C ARG A 79 16.49 23.31 -57.74
N SER A 80 15.44 24.12 -57.86
CA SER A 80 15.31 25.15 -58.92
C SER A 80 15.41 26.59 -58.42
N THR A 81 15.15 26.87 -57.14
CA THR A 81 15.30 28.21 -56.54
C THR A 81 16.03 28.09 -55.21
N ASN A 82 17.31 28.47 -55.19
CA ASN A 82 18.15 28.52 -53.99
C ASN A 82 17.72 29.69 -53.08
N THR A 83 16.65 29.54 -52.30
CA THR A 83 16.46 30.38 -51.10
C THR A 83 17.32 29.78 -49.99
N GLU A 84 18.59 30.22 -49.91
CA GLU A 84 19.56 29.82 -48.87
C GLU A 84 18.97 29.92 -47.44
N ALA A 85 18.04 30.85 -47.24
CA ALA A 85 17.27 31.03 -46.01
C ALA A 85 16.42 29.80 -45.64
N GLU A 86 15.72 29.16 -46.59
CA GLU A 86 14.88 27.98 -46.32
C GLU A 86 15.73 26.74 -46.01
N LEU A 87 16.87 26.58 -46.68
CA LEU A 87 17.80 25.50 -46.41
C LEU A 87 18.41 25.62 -45.00
N ASN A 88 18.72 26.86 -44.58
CA ASN A 88 19.21 27.13 -43.23
C ASN A 88 18.11 26.89 -42.17
N GLU A 89 16.86 27.26 -42.45
CA GLU A 89 15.72 26.96 -41.56
C GLU A 89 15.51 25.45 -41.37
N ILE A 90 15.61 24.66 -42.44
CA ILE A 90 15.51 23.19 -42.37
C ILE A 90 16.66 22.62 -41.52
N LYS A 91 17.90 23.09 -41.74
CA LYS A 91 19.07 22.67 -40.96
C LYS A 91 18.88 22.97 -39.47
N ASP A 92 18.44 24.18 -39.14
CA ASP A 92 18.22 24.60 -37.76
C ASP A 92 17.13 23.77 -37.10
N THR A 93 16.04 23.50 -37.82
CA THR A 93 14.93 22.68 -37.33
C THR A 93 15.35 21.23 -37.08
N ILE A 94 16.10 20.61 -38.01
CA ILE A 94 16.64 19.27 -37.82
C ILE A 94 17.60 19.25 -36.62
N GLN A 95 18.45 20.26 -36.45
CA GLN A 95 19.34 20.36 -35.30
C GLN A 95 18.56 20.49 -33.98
N GLN A 96 17.49 21.28 -33.94
CA GLN A 96 16.62 21.39 -32.76
C GLN A 96 15.97 20.04 -32.41
N LEU A 97 15.45 19.32 -33.41
CA LEU A 97 14.88 17.97 -33.22
C LEU A 97 15.91 16.95 -32.76
N LEU A 98 17.15 17.03 -33.25
CA LEU A 98 18.24 16.15 -32.78
C LEU A 98 18.65 16.46 -31.34
N ARG A 99 18.71 17.75 -30.95
CA ARG A 99 18.96 18.14 -29.55
C ARG A 99 17.83 17.65 -28.64
N TRP A 100 16.59 17.72 -29.10
CA TRP A 100 15.44 17.15 -28.40
C TRP A 100 15.56 15.62 -28.27
N GLY A 101 15.86 14.91 -29.36
CA GLY A 101 16.00 13.44 -29.35
C GLY A 101 17.16 12.97 -28.46
N TRP A 102 18.27 13.70 -28.45
CA TRP A 102 19.38 13.44 -27.52
C TRP A 102 18.96 13.64 -26.07
N LYS A 103 18.29 14.76 -25.75
CA LYS A 103 17.80 15.04 -24.39
C LYS A 103 16.78 13.97 -23.96
N TYR A 104 15.91 13.53 -24.87
CA TYR A 104 14.95 12.46 -24.64
C TYR A 104 15.63 11.13 -24.31
N ASN A 105 16.61 10.69 -25.12
CA ASN A 105 17.35 9.46 -24.85
C ASN A 105 18.10 9.52 -23.52
N LYS A 106 18.83 10.62 -23.28
CA LYS A 106 19.58 10.82 -22.03
C LYS A 106 18.65 10.73 -20.82
N ASN A 107 17.47 11.33 -20.91
CA ASN A 107 16.47 11.28 -19.85
C ASN A 107 15.98 9.84 -19.57
N LEU A 108 15.68 9.07 -20.62
CA LEU A 108 15.29 7.66 -20.47
C LEU A 108 16.41 6.81 -19.86
N GLU A 109 17.65 6.99 -20.31
CA GLU A 109 18.82 6.27 -19.79
C GLU A 109 19.08 6.60 -18.32
N GLU A 110 18.93 7.86 -17.92
CA GLU A 110 19.04 8.30 -16.52
C GLU A 110 17.94 7.67 -15.64
N GLN A 111 16.67 7.67 -16.09
CA GLN A 111 15.58 6.99 -15.36
C GLN A 111 15.83 5.49 -15.20
N ALA A 112 16.28 4.83 -16.26
CA ALA A 112 16.57 3.40 -16.23
C ALA A 112 17.76 3.08 -15.32
N ALA A 113 18.80 3.93 -15.34
CA ALA A 113 19.94 3.82 -14.43
C ALA A 113 19.50 3.94 -12.96
N GLN A 114 18.69 4.95 -12.65
CA GLN A 114 18.15 5.18 -11.31
C GLN A 114 17.29 4.00 -10.85
N LEU A 115 16.40 3.48 -11.70
CA LEU A 115 15.55 2.34 -11.38
C LEU A 115 16.38 1.06 -11.15
N HIS A 116 17.39 0.81 -11.99
CA HIS A 116 18.27 -0.34 -11.86
C HIS A 116 19.11 -0.27 -10.57
N MET A 117 19.67 0.90 -10.26
CA MET A 117 20.40 1.14 -9.02
C MET A 117 19.49 0.95 -7.80
N LEU A 118 18.28 1.53 -7.81
CA LEU A 118 17.32 1.39 -6.73
C LEU A 118 16.88 -0.06 -6.51
N THR A 119 16.74 -0.82 -7.60
CA THR A 119 16.45 -2.27 -7.52
C THR A 119 17.58 -3.01 -6.82
N GLY A 120 18.84 -2.76 -7.19
CA GLY A 120 20.00 -3.36 -6.53
C GLY A 120 20.12 -2.94 -5.05
N TRP A 121 19.84 -1.67 -4.75
CA TRP A 121 19.81 -1.16 -3.37
C TRP A 121 18.71 -1.84 -2.54
N SER A 122 17.50 -2.00 -3.08
CA SER A 122 16.39 -2.69 -2.41
C SER A 122 16.76 -4.12 -2.05
N GLN A 123 17.38 -4.86 -2.99
CA GLN A 123 17.83 -6.23 -2.75
C GLN A 123 18.91 -6.29 -1.67
N LEU A 124 19.84 -5.34 -1.66
CA LEU A 124 20.86 -5.24 -0.61
C LEU A 124 20.22 -5.03 0.77
N VAL A 125 19.24 -4.13 0.86
CA VAL A 125 18.50 -3.89 2.12
C VAL A 125 17.74 -5.13 2.55
N GLU A 126 17.01 -5.80 1.66
CA GLU A 126 16.25 -7.02 1.96
C GLU A 126 17.16 -8.16 2.47
N VAL A 127 18.29 -8.40 1.80
CA VAL A 127 19.26 -9.43 2.21
C VAL A 127 19.91 -9.08 3.55
N SER A 128 20.28 -7.81 3.74
CA SER A 128 20.89 -7.34 4.99
C SER A 128 19.93 -7.45 6.16
N ALA A 129 18.70 -6.97 5.98
CA ALA A 129 17.62 -7.04 6.96
C ALA A 129 17.23 -8.48 7.31
N SER A 130 17.30 -9.41 6.36
CA SER A 130 16.92 -10.81 6.59
C SER A 130 18.03 -11.66 7.21
N ARG A 131 19.31 -11.44 6.86
CA ARG A 131 20.41 -12.36 7.19
C ARG A 131 21.49 -11.80 8.10
N ARG A 132 21.56 -10.47 8.26
CA ARG A 132 22.68 -9.78 8.89
C ARG A 132 22.27 -8.70 9.89
N ILE A 133 20.97 -8.45 10.07
CA ILE A 133 20.48 -7.41 10.98
C ILE A 133 20.92 -7.63 12.42
N SER A 134 21.03 -8.90 12.84
CA SER A 134 21.51 -9.28 14.18
C SER A 134 22.98 -8.94 14.43
N CYS A 135 23.76 -8.64 13.38
CA CYS A 135 25.15 -8.23 13.50
C CYS A 135 25.33 -6.72 13.75
N LEU A 136 24.23 -5.95 13.75
CA LEU A 136 24.26 -4.50 13.96
C LEU A 136 23.83 -4.16 15.40
N GLU A 137 24.63 -3.37 16.10
CA GLU A 137 24.32 -2.91 17.46
C GLU A 137 23.14 -1.92 17.49
N ASN A 138 23.08 -1.00 16.51
CA ASN A 138 22.03 0.02 16.37
C ASN A 138 20.95 -0.38 15.36
N ARG A 139 20.52 -1.65 15.42
CA ARG A 139 19.59 -2.27 14.48
C ARG A 139 18.28 -1.48 14.27
N SER A 140 17.62 -1.08 15.36
CA SER A 140 16.34 -0.34 15.30
C SER A 140 16.52 1.05 14.69
N GLU A 141 17.58 1.76 15.07
CA GLU A 141 17.90 3.08 14.53
C GLU A 141 18.13 3.04 13.01
N VAL A 142 18.94 2.08 12.54
CA VAL A 142 19.19 1.89 11.10
C VAL A 142 17.90 1.56 10.36
N LEU A 143 17.05 0.69 10.91
CA LEU A 143 15.76 0.35 10.29
C LEU A 143 14.82 1.56 10.19
N ILE A 144 14.79 2.43 11.20
CA ILE A 144 14.00 3.67 11.18
C ILE A 144 14.51 4.61 10.11
N GLN A 145 15.81 4.84 10.06
CA GLN A 145 16.39 5.77 9.09
C GLN A 145 16.12 5.32 7.66
N VAL A 146 16.26 4.01 7.39
CA VAL A 146 15.94 3.44 6.07
C VAL A 146 14.44 3.51 5.77
N LEU A 147 13.59 3.23 6.76
CA LEU A 147 12.14 3.35 6.64
C LEU A 147 11.70 4.79 6.31
N ASP A 148 12.16 5.77 7.09
CA ASP A 148 11.80 7.18 6.94
C ASP A 148 12.30 7.76 5.62
N ALA A 149 13.54 7.45 5.24
CA ALA A 149 14.09 7.84 3.95
C ALA A 149 13.32 7.20 2.78
N SER A 150 12.94 5.92 2.90
CA SER A 150 12.16 5.23 1.87
C SER A 150 10.75 5.81 1.73
N LEU A 151 10.09 6.16 2.84
CA LEU A 151 8.77 6.79 2.82
C LEU A 151 8.81 8.20 2.24
N SER A 152 9.78 9.01 2.66
CA SER A 152 9.99 10.37 2.15
C SER A 152 10.30 10.37 0.66
N ALA A 153 11.20 9.50 0.22
CA ALA A 153 11.52 9.30 -1.19
C ALA A 153 10.33 8.74 -1.98
N SER A 154 9.56 7.82 -1.40
CA SER A 154 8.35 7.30 -2.02
C SER A 154 7.36 8.44 -2.24
N ALA A 155 7.06 9.27 -1.23
CA ALA A 155 6.09 10.37 -1.30
C ALA A 155 6.50 11.54 -2.23
N SER A 156 7.75 11.61 -2.65
CA SER A 156 8.24 12.67 -3.55
C SER A 156 7.46 12.71 -4.88
N PRO A 157 7.14 13.92 -5.41
CA PRO A 157 6.48 14.08 -6.71
C PRO A 157 7.35 13.58 -7.88
N ASP A 158 8.67 13.58 -7.71
CA ASP A 158 9.61 13.18 -8.75
C ASP A 158 9.88 11.66 -8.77
N CYS A 159 9.35 10.95 -7.77
CA CYS A 159 9.48 9.51 -7.67
C CYS A 159 8.49 8.81 -8.61
N SER A 160 9.00 8.11 -9.62
CA SER A 160 8.16 7.35 -10.53
C SER A 160 7.38 6.24 -9.80
N LEU A 161 6.22 5.85 -10.35
CA LEU A 161 5.40 4.77 -9.78
C LEU A 161 6.19 3.46 -9.54
N LYS A 162 7.12 3.11 -10.45
CA LYS A 162 7.97 1.91 -10.32
C LYS A 162 8.95 2.02 -9.16
N MET A 163 9.54 3.20 -8.96
CA MET A 163 10.45 3.47 -7.85
C MET A 163 9.69 3.48 -6.53
N ALA A 164 8.52 4.14 -6.49
CA ALA A 164 7.66 4.18 -5.31
C ALA A 164 7.25 2.76 -4.85
N LEU A 165 6.97 1.85 -5.78
CA LEU A 165 6.70 0.44 -5.50
C LEU A 165 7.87 -0.26 -4.78
N ILE A 166 9.11 -0.02 -5.23
CA ILE A 166 10.32 -0.59 -4.63
C ILE A 166 10.55 0.02 -3.24
N LEU A 167 10.45 1.34 -3.11
CA LEU A 167 10.65 2.04 -1.83
C LEU A 167 9.60 1.64 -0.79
N SER A 168 8.33 1.50 -1.18
CA SER A 168 7.29 1.01 -0.27
C SER A 168 7.51 -0.45 0.14
N GLN A 169 8.13 -1.28 -0.72
CA GLN A 169 8.52 -2.64 -0.35
C GLN A 169 9.65 -2.64 0.69
N VAL A 170 10.67 -1.79 0.50
CA VAL A 170 11.76 -1.64 1.48
C VAL A 170 11.22 -1.14 2.82
N ALA A 171 10.36 -0.13 2.81
CA ALA A 171 9.69 0.38 3.99
C ALA A 171 8.89 -0.72 4.73
N LEU A 172 8.15 -1.55 3.99
CA LEU A 172 7.43 -2.70 4.56
C LEU A 172 8.37 -3.72 5.21
N THR A 173 9.49 -4.04 4.57
CA THR A 173 10.52 -4.94 5.13
C THR A 173 11.13 -4.36 6.42
N CYS A 174 11.44 -3.06 6.44
CA CYS A 174 11.97 -2.40 7.64
C CYS A 174 10.95 -2.43 8.79
N MET A 175 9.68 -2.12 8.51
CA MET A 175 8.62 -2.18 9.51
C MET A 175 8.40 -3.59 10.05
N ALA A 176 8.41 -4.61 9.17
CA ALA A 176 8.32 -6.00 9.60
C ALA A 176 9.47 -6.40 10.54
N LYS A 177 10.69 -5.94 10.24
CA LYS A 177 11.85 -6.21 11.11
C LYS A 177 11.80 -5.47 12.44
N LEU A 178 11.32 -4.22 12.46
CA LEU A 178 11.07 -3.50 13.71
C LEU A 178 10.05 -4.21 14.59
N ARG A 179 9.03 -4.83 13.98
CA ARG A 179 8.07 -5.67 14.70
C ARG A 179 8.69 -6.94 15.23
N ASP A 180 9.45 -7.68 14.41
CA ASP A 180 10.17 -8.89 14.84
C ASP A 180 11.06 -8.58 16.07
N GLU A 181 11.78 -7.45 16.04
CA GLU A 181 12.66 -7.02 17.13
C GLU A 181 11.93 -6.73 18.43
N ARG A 182 10.67 -6.28 18.37
CA ARG A 182 9.85 -5.98 19.55
C ARG A 182 9.56 -7.25 20.37
N PHE A 183 9.54 -8.42 19.71
CA PHE A 183 9.29 -9.71 20.35
C PHE A 183 10.58 -10.49 20.68
N LEU A 184 11.76 -9.98 20.27
CA LEU A 184 13.03 -10.55 20.70
C LEU A 184 13.32 -10.06 22.13
N CYS A 185 13.34 -10.97 23.10
CA CYS A 185 13.64 -10.66 24.50
C CYS A 185 14.91 -9.79 24.63
N PRO A 186 14.98 -8.88 25.61
CA PRO A 186 16.21 -8.16 25.95
C PRO A 186 17.18 -9.14 26.62
N GLY A 187 17.75 -10.03 25.82
CA GLY A 187 18.67 -11.07 26.25
C GLY A 187 20.05 -10.84 25.63
N ALA A 188 20.68 -9.73 25.98
CA ALA A 188 22.10 -9.56 25.77
C ALA A 188 22.77 -9.48 27.14
N VAL A 189 23.32 -10.63 27.54
CA VAL A 189 24.41 -10.80 28.51
C VAL A 189 23.99 -10.77 30.00
N ASN A 190 23.80 -11.98 30.56
CA ASN A 190 24.06 -12.35 31.97
C ASN A 190 23.12 -11.83 33.09
N SER A 191 21.79 -11.82 32.90
CA SER A 191 20.86 -11.76 34.05
C SER A 191 19.88 -12.93 34.01
N ASP A 192 19.87 -13.73 35.08
CA ASP A 192 18.90 -14.83 35.28
C ASP A 192 17.48 -14.33 35.61
N THR A 193 17.23 -13.02 35.50
CA THR A 193 15.93 -12.38 35.76
C THR A 193 15.62 -11.41 34.63
N VAL A 194 14.92 -11.89 33.59
CA VAL A 194 14.22 -11.02 32.63
C VAL A 194 12.80 -10.88 33.17
N THR A 195 12.44 -9.69 33.66
CA THR A 195 11.09 -9.46 34.17
C THR A 195 10.11 -9.27 33.01
N PHE A 196 8.82 -9.56 33.23
CA PHE A 196 7.78 -9.28 32.24
C PHE A 196 7.68 -7.78 31.91
N LEU A 197 8.05 -6.92 32.87
CA LEU A 197 8.17 -5.48 32.67
C LEU A 197 9.30 -5.10 31.71
N ASP A 198 10.44 -5.80 31.74
CA ASP A 198 11.52 -5.62 30.75
C ASP A 198 11.08 -5.98 29.34
N ILE A 199 10.17 -6.95 29.19
CA ILE A 199 9.55 -7.35 27.92
C ILE A 199 8.54 -6.29 27.44
N MET A 200 7.79 -5.69 28.37
CA MET A 200 6.84 -4.60 28.09
C MET A 200 7.53 -3.28 27.74
N THR A 201 8.66 -3.00 28.37
CA THR A 201 9.48 -1.80 28.18
C THR A 201 10.52 -1.95 27.06
N VAL A 202 10.52 -3.08 26.34
CA VAL A 202 11.38 -3.33 25.16
C VAL A 202 11.45 -2.08 24.30
N LYS A 203 12.68 -1.71 23.92
CA LYS A 203 13.07 -0.57 23.07
C LYS A 203 12.03 -0.24 22.01
N ARG A 204 11.03 0.56 22.40
CA ARG A 204 10.02 1.10 21.49
C ARG A 204 10.64 2.29 20.77
N LEU A 205 10.19 2.52 19.55
CA LEU A 205 10.43 3.79 18.87
C LEU A 205 9.94 4.95 19.75
N PRO A 206 10.72 6.04 19.84
CA PRO A 206 10.23 7.28 20.43
C PRO A 206 8.94 7.72 19.73
N ASN A 207 7.95 8.20 20.47
CA ASN A 207 6.64 8.60 19.92
C ASN A 207 6.78 9.59 18.75
N GLY A 208 7.75 10.52 18.82
CA GLY A 208 8.04 11.44 17.72
C GLY A 208 8.42 10.74 16.41
N ALA A 209 9.22 9.66 16.47
CA ALA A 209 9.58 8.88 15.29
C ALA A 209 8.36 8.14 14.72
N CYS A 210 7.54 7.53 15.58
CA CYS A 210 6.28 6.90 15.18
C CYS A 210 5.34 7.89 14.46
N HIS A 211 5.22 9.11 14.98
CA HIS A 211 4.36 10.14 14.39
C HIS A 211 4.89 10.59 13.02
N SER A 212 6.21 10.77 12.88
CA SER A 212 6.86 11.10 11.60
C SER A 212 6.62 10.01 10.55
N ILE A 213 6.81 8.74 10.93
CA ILE A 213 6.57 7.58 10.06
C ILE A 213 5.11 7.56 9.59
N LEU A 214 4.14 7.74 10.49
CA LEU A 214 2.72 7.75 10.13
C LEU A 214 2.40 8.89 9.16
N PHE A 215 2.90 10.10 9.43
CA PHE A 215 2.71 11.23 8.55
C PHE A 215 3.27 10.97 7.15
N ASN A 216 4.53 10.52 7.06
CA ASN A 216 5.17 10.21 5.79
C ASN A 216 4.46 9.07 5.03
N LEU A 217 3.92 8.09 5.76
CA LEU A 217 3.12 7.01 5.19
C LEU A 217 1.78 7.50 4.62
N ILE A 218 1.09 8.40 5.32
CA ILE A 218 -0.15 9.03 4.82
C ILE A 218 0.15 9.80 3.53
N MET A 219 1.22 10.60 3.51
CA MET A 219 1.64 11.33 2.32
C MET A 219 2.00 10.40 1.16
N ALA A 220 2.65 9.27 1.45
CA ALA A 220 2.94 8.26 0.44
C ALA A 220 1.67 7.62 -0.14
N ILE A 221 0.66 7.33 0.69
CA ILE A 221 -0.65 6.79 0.26
C ILE A 221 -1.39 7.80 -0.62
N LEU A 222 -1.37 9.08 -0.25
CA LEU A 222 -2.10 10.17 -0.90
C LEU A 222 -1.37 10.78 -2.12
N ARG A 223 -0.28 10.16 -2.57
CA ARG A 223 0.43 10.62 -3.78
C ARG A 223 -0.49 10.66 -5.01
N THR A 224 -0.21 11.59 -5.93
CA THR A 224 -0.98 11.81 -7.16
C THR A 224 -0.96 10.60 -8.10
N GLU A 225 0.24 10.08 -8.41
CA GLU A 225 0.41 8.90 -9.26
C GLU A 225 0.40 7.62 -8.42
N SER A 226 -0.67 6.84 -8.54
CA SER A 226 -0.86 5.64 -7.75
C SER A 226 -1.38 4.46 -8.57
N SER A 227 -1.11 3.25 -8.11
CA SER A 227 -1.67 2.01 -8.65
C SER A 227 -2.17 1.13 -7.51
N GLU A 228 -3.11 0.23 -7.81
CA GLU A 228 -3.61 -0.70 -6.79
C GLU A 228 -2.48 -1.55 -6.18
N ALA A 229 -1.51 -1.97 -6.99
CA ALA A 229 -0.34 -2.72 -6.50
C ALA A 229 0.53 -1.92 -5.52
N LEU A 230 0.60 -0.59 -5.69
CA LEU A 230 1.30 0.31 -4.78
C LEU A 230 0.48 0.50 -3.50
N ARG A 231 -0.81 0.83 -3.63
CA ARG A 231 -1.70 1.03 -2.48
C ARG A 231 -1.81 -0.20 -1.60
N ARG A 232 -1.87 -1.40 -2.18
CA ARG A 232 -1.84 -2.65 -1.38
C ARG A 232 -0.58 -2.78 -0.51
N ARG A 233 0.59 -2.38 -1.01
CA ARG A 233 1.83 -2.36 -0.21
C ARG A 233 1.79 -1.30 0.88
N GLN A 234 1.30 -0.11 0.55
CA GLN A 234 1.20 1.00 1.49
C GLN A 234 0.16 0.72 2.58
N TYR A 235 -0.96 0.07 2.25
CA TYR A 235 -1.95 -0.43 3.20
C TYR A 235 -1.36 -1.51 4.10
N ALA A 236 -0.64 -2.49 3.55
CA ALA A 236 0.07 -3.48 4.36
C ALA A 236 1.10 -2.84 5.32
N LEU A 237 1.78 -1.78 4.88
CA LEU A 237 2.70 -1.01 5.71
C LEU A 237 1.95 -0.22 6.80
N LEU A 238 0.78 0.36 6.50
CA LEU A 238 -0.06 1.05 7.48
C LEU A 238 -0.59 0.09 8.54
N LEU A 239 -1.06 -1.08 8.13
CA LEU A 239 -1.46 -2.14 9.04
C LEU A 239 -0.28 -2.60 9.91
N SER A 240 0.89 -2.80 9.31
CA SER A 240 2.09 -3.18 10.05
C SER A 240 2.52 -2.10 11.05
N TYR A 241 2.39 -0.83 10.68
CA TYR A 241 2.63 0.30 11.58
C TYR A 241 1.69 0.27 12.78
N PHE A 242 0.37 0.11 12.56
CA PHE A 242 -0.58 0.06 13.67
C PHE A 242 -0.36 -1.16 14.57
N GLN A 243 -0.05 -2.32 14.00
CA GLN A 243 0.34 -3.51 14.76
C GLN A 243 1.65 -3.31 15.54
N TYR A 244 2.59 -2.50 15.03
CA TYR A 244 3.76 -2.09 15.79
C TYR A 244 3.40 -1.15 16.94
N CYS A 245 2.42 -0.27 16.74
CA CYS A 245 1.94 0.66 17.76
C CYS A 245 0.96 0.03 18.77
N GLU A 246 0.40 -1.14 18.50
CA GLU A 246 -0.49 -1.84 19.42
C GLU A 246 0.20 -2.20 20.74
N HIS A 247 -0.60 -2.40 21.78
CA HIS A 247 -0.09 -2.83 23.07
C HIS A 247 0.49 -4.26 22.95
N MET A 248 1.60 -4.56 23.63
CA MET A 248 2.22 -5.90 23.57
C MET A 248 1.31 -7.00 24.12
N LEU A 249 0.36 -6.61 24.96
CA LEU A 249 -0.61 -7.48 25.58
C LEU A 249 -1.98 -7.26 24.97
N ASP A 250 -2.69 -8.37 24.78
CA ASP A 250 -4.06 -8.35 24.32
C ASP A 250 -4.92 -7.51 25.29
N PRO A 251 -5.64 -6.48 24.80
CA PRO A 251 -6.51 -5.64 25.62
C PRO A 251 -7.62 -6.43 26.33
N ASP A 252 -7.91 -7.66 25.90
CA ASP A 252 -8.87 -8.55 26.55
C ASP A 252 -8.27 -9.26 27.79
N VAL A 253 -6.97 -9.13 28.06
CA VAL A 253 -6.36 -9.63 29.30
C VAL A 253 -6.75 -8.70 30.45
N PRO A 254 -7.45 -9.20 31.48
CA PRO A 254 -7.85 -8.37 32.61
C PRO A 254 -6.63 -7.75 33.30
N THR A 255 -6.72 -6.47 33.64
CA THR A 255 -5.65 -5.73 34.35
C THR A 255 -5.22 -6.43 35.64
N THR A 256 -6.12 -7.16 36.30
CA THR A 256 -5.83 -7.96 37.49
C THR A 256 -4.88 -9.13 37.23
N VAL A 257 -4.96 -9.75 36.04
CA VAL A 257 -4.03 -10.82 35.62
C VAL A 257 -2.65 -10.22 35.33
N LEU A 258 -2.61 -9.03 34.72
CA LEU A 258 -1.35 -8.31 34.46
C LEU A 258 -0.69 -7.89 35.76
N GLN A 259 -1.45 -7.29 36.68
CA GLN A 259 -0.97 -6.93 38.02
C GLN A 259 -0.43 -8.13 38.79
N PHE A 260 -1.06 -9.31 38.65
CA PHE A 260 -0.60 -10.54 39.28
C PHE A 260 0.71 -11.08 38.66
N LEU A 261 0.85 -11.02 37.33
CA LEU A 261 2.07 -11.45 36.63
C LEU A 261 3.26 -10.50 36.84
N LEU A 262 2.99 -9.29 37.30
CA LEU A 262 3.96 -8.21 37.52
C LEU A 262 4.28 -7.98 39.00
N HIS A 263 3.71 -8.76 39.91
CA HIS A 263 3.99 -8.65 41.34
C HIS A 263 5.27 -9.43 41.67
N ASP A 264 6.42 -8.78 41.54
CA ASP A 264 7.70 -9.29 42.06
C ASP A 264 8.15 -8.38 43.22
N ASP A 265 7.59 -8.63 44.43
CA ASP A 265 8.03 -8.24 45.79
C ASP A 265 8.75 -6.88 46.07
N GLN A 266 8.72 -5.84 45.22
CA GLN A 266 9.29 -4.53 45.53
C GLN A 266 8.29 -3.37 45.34
N ASP A 267 8.10 -2.61 46.43
CA ASP A 267 7.18 -1.50 46.68
C ASP A 267 7.36 -0.24 45.77
N GLY A 268 7.75 -0.39 44.49
CA GLY A 268 7.95 0.70 43.53
C GLY A 268 7.30 0.54 42.15
N GLU A 269 6.71 -0.62 41.83
CA GLU A 269 6.45 -1.05 40.44
C GLU A 269 5.10 -0.62 39.83
N ASP A 270 4.14 -0.12 40.62
CA ASP A 270 2.81 0.28 40.13
C ASP A 270 2.85 1.58 39.28
N LEU A 271 3.94 2.36 39.41
CA LEU A 271 4.17 3.61 38.67
C LEU A 271 4.57 3.39 37.20
N ASP A 272 5.26 2.28 36.89
CA ASP A 272 5.79 2.04 35.55
C ASP A 272 4.74 1.47 34.59
N LEU A 273 3.78 0.68 35.08
CA LEU A 273 2.65 0.19 34.27
C LEU A 273 1.69 1.31 33.88
N GLN A 274 1.29 2.13 34.84
CA GLN A 274 0.43 3.29 34.58
C GLN A 274 1.10 4.26 33.59
N LYS A 275 2.43 4.36 33.65
CA LYS A 275 3.21 5.15 32.69
C LYS A 275 3.17 4.54 31.28
N VAL A 276 3.37 3.23 31.13
CA VAL A 276 3.27 2.53 29.83
C VAL A 276 1.87 2.67 29.23
N ASP A 277 0.81 2.48 30.03
CA ASP A 277 -0.58 2.66 29.61
C ASP A 277 -0.87 4.10 29.18
N LYS A 278 -0.35 5.08 29.93
CA LYS A 278 -0.48 6.49 29.59
C LYS A 278 0.22 6.83 28.27
N GLU A 279 1.47 6.39 28.10
CA GLU A 279 2.24 6.59 26.86
C GLU A 279 1.56 5.93 25.66
N GLN A 280 0.96 4.74 25.87
CA GLN A 280 0.19 4.04 24.86
C GLN A 280 -1.08 4.80 24.46
N ALA A 281 -1.83 5.30 25.44
CA ALA A 281 -3.03 6.10 25.19
C ALA A 281 -2.69 7.43 24.51
N GLU A 282 -1.58 8.07 24.88
CA GLU A 282 -1.07 9.27 24.21
C GLU A 282 -0.69 8.99 22.75
N MET A 283 -0.01 7.87 22.47
CA MET A 283 0.30 7.47 21.11
C MET A 283 -0.96 7.21 20.28
N ALA A 284 -1.95 6.49 20.83
CA ALA A 284 -3.21 6.24 20.13
C ALA A 284 -3.96 7.53 19.77
N ARG A 285 -4.05 8.48 20.73
CA ARG A 285 -4.65 9.80 20.48
C ARG A 285 -3.88 10.62 19.45
N ALA A 286 -2.56 10.59 19.49
CA ALA A 286 -1.72 11.29 18.52
C ALA A 286 -1.87 10.70 17.11
N ASN A 287 -1.86 9.37 16.98
CA ASN A 287 -2.09 8.69 15.70
C ASN A 287 -3.46 9.04 15.12
N PHE A 288 -4.50 9.05 15.95
CA PHE A 288 -5.82 9.50 15.55
C PHE A 288 -5.81 10.95 15.06
N SER A 289 -5.18 11.87 15.80
CA SER A 289 -5.07 13.29 15.43
C SER A 289 -4.34 13.51 14.11
N ILE A 290 -3.25 12.77 13.86
CA ILE A 290 -2.49 12.83 12.60
C ILE A 290 -3.36 12.36 11.43
N LEU A 291 -4.02 11.19 11.57
CA LEU A 291 -4.89 10.66 10.52
C LEU A 291 -6.11 11.54 10.26
N LYS A 292 -6.70 12.12 11.31
CA LYS A 292 -7.91 12.94 11.21
C LYS A 292 -7.71 14.14 10.27
N LYS A 293 -6.52 14.71 10.20
CA LYS A 293 -6.19 15.84 9.29
C LYS A 293 -6.40 15.48 7.81
N GLU A 294 -6.06 14.26 7.43
CA GLU A 294 -6.13 13.77 6.04
C GLU A 294 -7.24 12.73 5.84
N ALA A 295 -8.12 12.56 6.84
CA ALA A 295 -9.05 11.43 6.87
C ALA A 295 -10.03 11.42 5.71
N GLN A 296 -10.44 12.59 5.21
CA GLN A 296 -11.31 12.69 4.04
C GLN A 296 -10.69 12.01 2.81
N ALA A 297 -9.46 12.40 2.46
CA ALA A 297 -8.76 11.88 1.29
C ALA A 297 -8.40 10.40 1.44
N ILE A 298 -8.00 9.98 2.65
CA ILE A 298 -7.73 8.57 2.95
C ILE A 298 -9.01 7.74 2.82
N LEU A 299 -10.12 8.18 3.41
CA LEU A 299 -11.39 7.46 3.34
C LEU A 299 -11.92 7.38 1.91
N ASP A 300 -11.85 8.48 1.14
CA ASP A 300 -12.24 8.48 -0.27
C ASP A 300 -11.50 7.39 -1.06
N LEU A 301 -10.18 7.28 -0.83
CA LEU A 301 -9.34 6.30 -1.50
C LEU A 301 -9.59 4.87 -1.03
N VAL A 302 -9.62 4.64 0.29
CA VAL A 302 -9.78 3.30 0.88
C VAL A 302 -11.19 2.75 0.62
N ILE A 303 -12.24 3.58 0.70
CA ILE A 303 -13.61 3.16 0.37
C ILE A 303 -13.72 2.81 -1.13
N LYS A 304 -13.08 3.60 -2.00
CA LYS A 304 -13.01 3.28 -3.42
C LYS A 304 -12.36 1.92 -3.66
N ASP A 305 -11.22 1.64 -3.04
CA ASP A 305 -10.56 0.35 -3.19
C ASP A 305 -11.34 -0.81 -2.54
N ALA A 306 -12.02 -0.56 -1.41
CA ALA A 306 -12.89 -1.53 -0.73
C ALA A 306 -14.14 -1.91 -1.54
N THR A 307 -14.60 -1.03 -2.44
CA THR A 307 -15.80 -1.24 -3.26
C THR A 307 -15.46 -1.69 -4.69
N GLN A 308 -14.42 -1.11 -5.30
CA GLN A 308 -14.10 -1.25 -6.73
C GLN A 308 -12.77 -1.96 -7.01
N GLY A 309 -11.93 -2.22 -6.00
CA GLY A 309 -10.64 -2.88 -6.17
C GLY A 309 -10.75 -4.37 -6.55
N SER A 310 -9.60 -5.01 -6.82
CA SER A 310 -9.54 -6.47 -6.88
C SER A 310 -9.93 -7.09 -5.54
N GLU A 311 -10.30 -8.37 -5.49
CA GLU A 311 -10.65 -9.03 -4.21
C GLU A 311 -9.53 -8.92 -3.16
N ALA A 312 -8.26 -8.99 -3.58
CA ALA A 312 -7.13 -8.73 -2.69
C ALA A 312 -7.04 -7.27 -2.22
N GLY A 313 -7.34 -6.32 -3.13
CA GLY A 313 -7.42 -4.88 -2.82
C GLY A 313 -8.54 -4.57 -1.84
N LYS A 314 -9.73 -5.14 -2.05
CA LYS A 314 -10.89 -5.00 -1.16
C LYS A 314 -10.57 -5.51 0.24
N THR A 315 -10.03 -6.72 0.35
CA THR A 315 -9.65 -7.32 1.64
C THR A 315 -8.68 -6.45 2.42
N LEU A 316 -7.60 -5.97 1.78
CA LEU A 316 -6.64 -5.08 2.44
C LEU A 316 -7.27 -3.74 2.85
N SER A 317 -8.13 -3.18 2.01
CA SER A 317 -8.84 -1.93 2.30
C SER A 317 -9.78 -2.08 3.49
N LEU A 318 -10.49 -3.21 3.58
CA LEU A 318 -11.34 -3.54 4.72
C LEU A 318 -10.54 -3.66 6.02
N TYR A 319 -9.35 -4.27 5.99
CA TYR A 319 -8.46 -4.29 7.17
C TYR A 319 -7.96 -2.90 7.56
N VAL A 320 -7.69 -2.02 6.59
CA VAL A 320 -7.34 -0.62 6.88
C VAL A 320 -8.52 0.07 7.56
N LEU A 321 -9.74 -0.08 7.05
CA LEU A 321 -10.94 0.46 7.69
C LEU A 321 -11.14 -0.11 9.10
N ASP A 322 -10.92 -1.41 9.31
CA ASP A 322 -10.97 -2.04 10.64
C ASP A 322 -10.02 -1.35 11.62
N THR A 323 -8.78 -1.11 11.17
CA THR A 323 -7.76 -0.42 11.95
C THR A 323 -8.13 1.03 12.24
N LEU A 324 -8.72 1.75 11.28
CA LEU A 324 -9.23 3.11 11.49
C LEU A 324 -10.34 3.15 12.54
N ILE A 325 -11.22 2.14 12.56
CA ILE A 325 -12.26 2.00 13.60
C ILE A 325 -11.62 1.69 14.96
N CYS A 326 -10.59 0.85 15.03
CA CYS A 326 -9.88 0.55 16.28
C CYS A 326 -9.35 1.80 17.00
N ILE A 327 -8.83 2.77 16.25
CA ILE A 327 -8.28 4.02 16.80
C ILE A 327 -9.32 5.15 16.90
N ASP A 328 -10.57 4.91 16.53
CA ASP A 328 -11.60 5.95 16.50
C ASP A 328 -12.14 6.24 17.90
N HIS A 329 -11.57 7.25 18.54
CA HIS A 329 -11.99 7.68 19.88
C HIS A 329 -13.22 8.60 19.85
N GLU A 330 -13.50 9.26 18.73
CA GLU A 330 -14.54 10.29 18.62
C GLU A 330 -15.75 9.85 17.79
N ARG A 331 -15.80 8.58 17.38
CA ARG A 331 -16.80 8.05 16.43
C ARG A 331 -16.77 8.76 15.07
N PHE A 332 -15.66 9.40 14.73
CA PHE A 332 -15.49 10.16 13.51
C PHE A 332 -15.53 9.24 12.28
N PHE A 333 -14.76 8.15 12.31
CA PHE A 333 -14.68 7.21 11.20
C PHE A 333 -16.00 6.46 11.02
N LEU A 334 -16.66 6.06 12.12
CA LEU A 334 -18.00 5.46 12.05
C LEU A 334 -19.00 6.38 11.34
N GLY A 335 -19.08 7.65 11.77
CA GLY A 335 -19.98 8.64 11.18
C GLY A 335 -19.69 8.88 9.69
N GLN A 336 -18.43 8.85 9.29
CA GLN A 336 -18.03 8.96 7.88
C GLN A 336 -18.45 7.72 7.06
N LEU A 337 -18.20 6.50 7.55
CA LEU A 337 -18.60 5.27 6.85
C LEU A 337 -20.13 5.17 6.70
N GLN A 338 -20.86 5.61 7.72
CA GLN A 338 -22.33 5.66 7.69
C GLN A 338 -22.85 6.69 6.69
N SER A 339 -22.38 7.95 6.77
CA SER A 339 -22.90 9.05 5.94
C SER A 339 -22.63 8.85 4.44
N ARG A 340 -21.56 8.16 4.09
CA ARG A 340 -21.20 7.82 2.70
C ARG A 340 -21.90 6.56 2.17
N GLY A 341 -22.72 5.90 2.98
CA GLY A 341 -23.42 4.68 2.60
C GLY A 341 -22.53 3.46 2.43
N PHE A 342 -21.28 3.49 2.93
CA PHE A 342 -20.34 2.38 2.80
C PHE A 342 -20.85 1.11 3.50
N LEU A 343 -21.37 1.25 4.73
CA LEU A 343 -21.90 0.12 5.50
C LEU A 343 -23.06 -0.58 4.78
N ARG A 344 -23.94 0.18 4.13
CA ARG A 344 -25.02 -0.39 3.29
C ARG A 344 -24.45 -1.18 2.11
N SER A 345 -23.39 -0.67 1.47
CA SER A 345 -22.69 -1.42 0.41
C SER A 345 -22.09 -2.72 0.91
N CYS A 346 -21.54 -2.76 2.13
CA CYS A 346 -21.04 -4.01 2.75
C CYS A 346 -22.16 -5.05 2.88
N PHE A 347 -23.34 -4.65 3.34
CA PHE A 347 -24.48 -5.56 3.47
C PHE A 347 -24.99 -6.10 2.13
N VAL A 348 -25.11 -5.24 1.13
CA VAL A 348 -25.46 -5.66 -0.24
C VAL A 348 -24.44 -6.66 -0.78
N ASN A 349 -23.14 -6.45 -0.51
CA ASN A 349 -22.09 -7.39 -0.91
C ASN A 349 -22.20 -8.74 -0.19
N ILE A 350 -22.57 -8.76 1.09
CA ILE A 350 -22.83 -10.01 1.84
C ILE A 350 -23.97 -10.81 1.19
N THR A 351 -25.10 -10.15 0.90
CA THR A 351 -26.26 -10.81 0.25
C THR A 351 -25.91 -11.33 -1.14
N ASN A 352 -25.14 -10.56 -1.92
CA ASN A 352 -24.75 -10.94 -3.28
C ASN A 352 -23.66 -12.01 -3.33
N ASN A 353 -23.02 -12.35 -2.21
CA ASN A 353 -21.97 -13.36 -2.16
C ASN A 353 -22.57 -14.77 -2.18
N SER A 354 -23.10 -15.17 -3.34
CA SER A 354 -23.57 -16.53 -3.57
C SER A 354 -22.39 -17.46 -3.86
N TYR A 355 -22.23 -18.52 -3.07
CA TYR A 355 -21.27 -19.60 -3.30
C TYR A 355 -21.67 -20.46 -4.51
N GLN A 356 -21.70 -19.91 -5.72
CA GLN A 356 -21.78 -20.72 -6.92
C GLN A 356 -20.38 -21.26 -7.24
N GLY A 357 -20.16 -22.55 -6.94
CA GLY A 357 -18.90 -23.29 -7.09
C GLY A 357 -18.36 -23.46 -8.52
N HIS A 358 -18.65 -22.52 -9.43
CA HIS A 358 -18.24 -22.53 -10.83
C HIS A 358 -17.01 -21.65 -11.12
N GLY A 359 -16.46 -20.94 -10.12
CA GLY A 359 -15.26 -20.12 -10.24
C GLY A 359 -13.95 -20.90 -9.99
N ARG A 360 -12.81 -20.40 -10.50
CA ARG A 360 -11.49 -20.96 -10.18
C ARG A 360 -11.28 -20.96 -8.67
N ALA A 361 -10.63 -22.00 -8.13
CA ALA A 361 -10.45 -22.18 -6.69
C ALA A 361 -9.80 -20.96 -5.99
N LEU A 362 -8.86 -20.28 -6.67
CA LEU A 362 -8.21 -19.08 -6.15
C LEU A 362 -9.17 -17.89 -6.01
N ASP A 363 -9.99 -17.63 -7.03
CA ASP A 363 -10.96 -16.53 -7.02
C ASP A 363 -12.03 -16.75 -5.93
N SER A 364 -12.42 -18.01 -5.71
CA SER A 364 -13.34 -18.38 -4.63
C SER A 364 -12.75 -18.16 -3.24
N LEU A 365 -11.44 -18.38 -3.08
CA LEU A 365 -10.74 -18.15 -1.81
C LEU A 365 -10.64 -16.65 -1.51
N GLN A 366 -10.25 -15.84 -2.50
CA GLN A 366 -10.11 -14.41 -2.31
C GLN A 366 -11.45 -13.74 -1.94
N ARG A 367 -12.55 -14.13 -2.59
CA ARG A 367 -13.91 -13.66 -2.24
C ARG A 367 -14.32 -14.06 -0.82
N THR A 368 -13.92 -15.26 -0.38
CA THR A 368 -14.17 -15.71 1.00
C THR A 368 -13.40 -14.85 1.99
N CYS A 369 -12.13 -14.53 1.72
CA CYS A 369 -11.34 -13.62 2.55
C CYS A 369 -11.94 -12.21 2.58
N THR A 370 -12.47 -11.70 1.46
CA THR A 370 -13.14 -10.39 1.41
C THR A 370 -14.43 -10.39 2.24
N LEU A 371 -15.22 -11.47 2.19
CA LEU A 371 -16.39 -11.62 3.04
C LEU A 371 -16.03 -11.68 4.51
N GLU A 372 -15.03 -12.48 4.87
CA GLU A 372 -14.52 -12.59 6.23
C GLU A 372 -14.04 -11.23 6.76
N ALA A 373 -13.27 -10.48 5.96
CA ALA A 373 -12.83 -9.14 6.31
C ALA A 373 -14.00 -8.16 6.46
N THR A 374 -15.05 -8.30 5.65
CA THR A 374 -16.27 -7.47 5.78
C THR A 374 -16.99 -7.78 7.09
N LEU A 375 -17.18 -9.06 7.42
CA LEU A 375 -17.82 -9.48 8.68
C LEU A 375 -16.98 -9.07 9.90
N ALA A 376 -15.65 -9.17 9.80
CA ALA A 376 -14.73 -8.71 10.84
C ALA A 376 -14.88 -7.21 11.10
N LEU A 377 -14.93 -6.38 10.05
CA LEU A 377 -15.16 -4.95 10.17
C LEU A 377 -16.50 -4.62 10.84
N LEU A 378 -17.58 -5.32 10.48
CA LEU A 378 -18.89 -5.13 11.10
C LEU A 378 -18.88 -5.54 12.58
N LEU A 379 -18.25 -6.68 12.89
CA LEU A 379 -18.06 -7.12 14.28
C LEU A 379 -17.23 -6.10 15.07
N ARG A 380 -16.20 -5.52 14.47
CA ARG A 380 -15.37 -4.48 15.07
C ARG A 380 -16.17 -3.24 15.40
N ILE A 381 -17.05 -2.79 14.51
CA ILE A 381 -17.96 -1.66 14.77
C ILE A 381 -18.84 -1.95 15.99
N SER A 382 -19.46 -3.14 16.03
CA SER A 382 -20.31 -3.53 17.16
C SER A 382 -19.53 -3.55 18.47
N HIS A 383 -18.33 -4.13 18.47
CA HIS A 383 -17.48 -4.23 19.67
C HIS A 383 -16.93 -2.87 20.11
N LYS A 384 -16.37 -2.07 19.19
CA LYS A 384 -15.72 -0.78 19.49
C LYS A 384 -16.70 0.27 20.03
N TYR A 385 -17.91 0.30 19.51
CA TYR A 385 -18.90 1.32 19.86
C TYR A 385 -20.06 0.78 20.72
N GLY A 386 -20.01 -0.49 21.11
CA GLY A 386 -21.02 -1.15 21.95
C GLY A 386 -22.43 -1.03 21.36
N LYS A 387 -23.41 -0.73 22.23
CA LYS A 387 -24.83 -0.58 21.86
C LYS A 387 -25.05 0.36 20.68
N THR A 388 -24.33 1.49 20.62
CA THR A 388 -24.49 2.46 19.51
C THR A 388 -24.03 1.91 18.16
N GLY A 389 -22.92 1.16 18.12
CA GLY A 389 -22.44 0.50 16.90
C GLY A 389 -23.41 -0.60 16.48
N ALA A 390 -23.84 -1.44 17.43
CA ALA A 390 -24.81 -2.49 17.18
C ALA A 390 -26.13 -1.95 16.62
N GLN A 391 -26.69 -0.88 17.20
CA GLN A 391 -27.91 -0.23 16.71
C GLN A 391 -27.76 0.32 15.29
N VAL A 392 -26.63 0.94 14.95
CA VAL A 392 -26.36 1.40 13.57
C VAL A 392 -26.37 0.25 12.58
N LEU A 393 -25.75 -0.89 12.92
CA LEU A 393 -25.75 -2.06 12.04
C LEU A 393 -27.12 -2.71 11.94
N PHE A 394 -27.83 -2.84 13.06
CA PHE A 394 -29.14 -3.44 13.13
C PHE A 394 -30.20 -2.65 12.35
N SER A 395 -30.24 -1.32 12.52
CA SER A 395 -31.14 -0.43 11.77
C SER A 395 -30.91 -0.45 10.25
N MET A 396 -29.78 -1.00 9.79
CA MET A 396 -29.50 -1.24 8.36
C MET A 396 -29.87 -2.65 7.90
N GLY A 397 -30.56 -3.46 8.71
CA GLY A 397 -30.99 -4.81 8.33
C GLY A 397 -29.87 -5.85 8.37
N ALA A 398 -28.86 -5.67 9.24
CA ALA A 398 -27.70 -6.58 9.30
C ALA A 398 -28.08 -8.06 9.39
N LEU A 399 -29.09 -8.41 10.20
CA LEU A 399 -29.54 -9.80 10.37
C LEU A 399 -30.18 -10.36 9.09
N GLU A 400 -30.95 -9.56 8.36
CA GLU A 400 -31.59 -9.98 7.09
C GLU A 400 -30.53 -10.21 6.00
N HIS A 401 -29.55 -9.33 5.92
CA HIS A 401 -28.44 -9.44 4.98
C HIS A 401 -27.54 -10.67 5.27
N VAL A 402 -27.28 -10.95 6.55
CA VAL A 402 -26.52 -12.14 6.96
C VAL A 402 -27.34 -13.41 6.72
N ALA A 403 -28.64 -13.42 7.02
CA ALA A 403 -29.51 -14.57 6.79
C ALA A 403 -29.69 -14.90 5.30
N SER A 404 -29.64 -13.89 4.44
CA SER A 404 -29.71 -14.05 2.98
C SER A 404 -28.39 -14.51 2.34
N CYS A 405 -27.27 -14.50 3.10
CA CYS A 405 -25.99 -15.02 2.65
C CYS A 405 -26.09 -16.56 2.47
N ARG A 406 -26.17 -17.01 1.23
CA ARG A 406 -26.28 -18.44 0.89
C ARG A 406 -24.94 -19.15 1.10
N LEU A 407 -24.69 -19.60 2.32
CA LEU A 407 -23.61 -20.54 2.65
C LEU A 407 -24.04 -21.96 2.25
N ASP A 408 -24.10 -22.23 0.94
CA ASP A 408 -24.39 -23.56 0.44
C ASP A 408 -23.30 -24.53 0.96
N ASN A 409 -23.72 -25.53 1.76
CA ASN A 409 -22.93 -26.62 2.38
C ASN A 409 -22.42 -26.50 3.83
N VAL A 410 -23.15 -25.86 4.76
CA VAL A 410 -22.92 -26.13 6.20
C VAL A 410 -23.63 -27.42 6.66
N GLN A 411 -24.69 -27.84 5.98
CA GLN A 411 -25.56 -28.93 6.43
C GLN A 411 -25.09 -30.36 6.05
N GLY A 412 -24.00 -30.50 5.29
CA GLY A 412 -23.54 -31.80 4.77
C GLY A 412 -22.64 -32.62 5.70
N SER A 413 -22.08 -32.06 6.79
CA SER A 413 -20.98 -32.70 7.52
C SER A 413 -21.36 -33.44 8.81
N LEU A 414 -22.61 -33.36 9.28
CA LEU A 414 -23.03 -34.08 10.49
C LEU A 414 -23.35 -35.57 10.25
N ARG A 415 -23.37 -36.04 8.99
CA ARG A 415 -23.65 -37.44 8.64
C ARG A 415 -22.47 -38.23 8.06
N GLN A 416 -21.27 -37.64 7.97
CA GLN A 416 -20.11 -38.30 7.34
C GLN A 416 -18.93 -38.45 8.32
N VAL A 417 -19.23 -38.79 9.57
CA VAL A 417 -18.24 -39.43 10.44
C VAL A 417 -18.32 -40.93 10.12
N GLU A 418 -17.51 -41.37 9.17
CA GLU A 418 -17.12 -42.76 8.84
C GLU A 418 -17.02 -42.93 7.33
N SER A 419 -15.89 -42.53 6.74
CA SER A 419 -15.23 -43.26 5.63
C SER A 419 -14.09 -42.42 5.05
N ARG A 420 -12.87 -42.91 5.32
CA ARG A 420 -11.63 -42.76 4.54
C ARG A 420 -10.87 -41.44 4.62
N PHE A 421 -9.81 -41.50 5.43
CA PHE A 421 -8.53 -40.82 5.23
C PHE A 421 -8.09 -40.82 3.75
N ARG A 422 -8.19 -39.68 3.07
CA ARG A 422 -7.31 -39.32 1.95
C ARG A 422 -6.98 -37.84 2.09
N ARG A 423 -5.70 -37.54 2.32
CA ARG A 423 -5.15 -36.18 2.34
C ARG A 423 -5.40 -35.54 0.97
N ASP A 424 -6.35 -34.62 0.91
CA ASP A 424 -6.35 -33.54 -0.05
C ASP A 424 -6.68 -32.26 0.73
N GLY A 425 -5.86 -31.22 0.59
CA GLY A 425 -5.81 -30.03 1.45
C GLY A 425 -6.97 -29.05 1.22
N GLY A 426 -8.20 -29.55 1.18
CA GLY A 426 -9.42 -28.81 0.88
C GLY A 426 -10.47 -28.80 1.99
N LEU A 427 -10.06 -28.97 3.25
CA LEU A 427 -10.96 -28.93 4.41
C LEU A 427 -11.03 -27.51 5.00
N ASP A 428 -12.25 -27.05 5.29
CA ASP A 428 -12.67 -25.85 6.06
C ASP A 428 -13.15 -24.58 5.33
N LYS A 429 -13.41 -24.60 4.01
CA LYS A 429 -13.91 -23.41 3.28
C LYS A 429 -15.26 -22.82 3.77
N PRO A 430 -16.31 -23.60 4.11
CA PRO A 430 -17.55 -23.04 4.65
C PRO A 430 -17.49 -22.82 6.17
N ARG A 431 -16.51 -23.38 6.89
CA ARG A 431 -16.39 -23.24 8.35
C ARG A 431 -15.74 -21.92 8.76
N THR A 432 -14.87 -21.35 7.92
CA THR A 432 -14.19 -20.07 8.20
C THR A 432 -15.14 -18.88 8.29
N VAL A 433 -16.25 -18.87 7.56
CA VAL A 433 -17.22 -17.74 7.55
C VAL A 433 -18.32 -17.90 8.61
N VAL A 434 -18.66 -19.13 9.00
CA VAL A 434 -19.71 -19.39 10.00
C VAL A 434 -19.36 -18.79 11.36
N ALA A 435 -18.11 -18.89 11.81
CA ALA A 435 -17.70 -18.33 13.09
C ALA A 435 -17.83 -16.79 13.15
N PRO A 436 -17.31 -16.01 12.18
CA PRO A 436 -17.56 -14.57 12.09
C PRO A 436 -19.04 -14.20 12.05
N VAL A 437 -19.86 -14.94 11.28
CA VAL A 437 -21.32 -14.72 11.23
C VAL A 437 -21.95 -14.90 12.61
N LEU A 438 -21.67 -16.00 13.29
CA LEU A 438 -22.24 -16.28 14.62
C LEU A 438 -21.77 -15.26 15.66
N ARG A 439 -20.50 -14.81 15.61
CA ARG A 439 -20.00 -13.75 16.49
C ARG A 439 -20.71 -12.42 16.25
N LEU A 440 -20.96 -12.06 14.99
CA LEU A 440 -21.70 -10.85 14.64
C LEU A 440 -23.14 -10.92 15.13
N VAL A 441 -23.85 -12.02 14.87
CA VAL A 441 -25.22 -12.24 15.36
C VAL A 441 -25.26 -12.17 16.88
N PHE A 442 -24.38 -12.90 17.56
CA PHE A 442 -24.28 -12.87 19.02
C PHE A 442 -24.09 -11.44 19.53
N SER A 443 -23.11 -10.70 18.98
CA SER A 443 -22.83 -9.32 19.38
C SER A 443 -24.03 -8.38 19.19
N LEU A 444 -24.75 -8.49 18.06
CA LEU A 444 -25.95 -7.69 17.82
C LEU A 444 -27.06 -8.04 18.81
N THR A 445 -27.33 -9.33 19.02
CA THR A 445 -28.38 -9.79 19.93
C THR A 445 -28.09 -9.57 21.41
N SER A 446 -26.81 -9.49 21.81
CA SER A 446 -26.42 -9.24 23.20
C SER A 446 -26.45 -7.77 23.59
N LEU A 447 -26.32 -6.86 22.61
CA LEU A 447 -26.18 -5.42 22.84
C LEU A 447 -27.47 -4.63 22.59
N ILE A 448 -28.43 -5.22 21.88
CA ILE A 448 -29.71 -4.60 21.53
C ILE A 448 -30.78 -5.25 22.41
N ASP A 449 -31.53 -4.42 23.13
CA ASP A 449 -32.62 -4.89 23.99
C ASP A 449 -33.78 -5.39 23.13
N THR A 450 -34.49 -6.44 23.58
CA THR A 450 -35.61 -7.05 22.83
C THR A 450 -36.74 -6.08 22.46
N SER A 451 -36.84 -4.94 23.17
CA SER A 451 -37.76 -3.84 22.84
C SER A 451 -37.41 -3.12 21.54
N ASP A 452 -36.12 -3.04 21.18
CA ASP A 452 -35.62 -2.32 20.02
C ASP A 452 -35.73 -3.15 18.72
N PHE A 453 -36.22 -4.40 18.79
CA PHE A 453 -36.45 -5.28 17.63
C PHE A 453 -37.84 -5.13 17.00
N PHE A 454 -38.78 -4.48 17.70
CA PHE A 454 -40.20 -4.43 17.33
C PHE A 454 -40.69 -3.01 16.94
N GLU A 455 -39.79 -2.02 16.89
CA GLU A 455 -39.99 -0.77 16.14
C GLU A 455 -39.31 -0.88 14.77
#